data_AF-A0A3B8X4Z9-F1
#
_entry.id   AF-A0A3B8X4Z9-F1
#
_cell.length_a   1.000
_cell.length_b   1.000
_cell.length_c   1.000
_cell.angle_alpha   90.00
_cell.angle_beta   90.00
_cell.angle_gamma   90.00
#
_symmetry.space_group_name_H-M   'P 1'
#
loop_
_entity.id
_entity.type
_entity.pdbx_description
1 polymer ?
#
loop_
_entity_poly.entity_id
_entity_poly.type
_entity_poly.pdbx_seq_one_letter_code
_entity_poly.pdbx_strand_id
1 'polypeptide(L)' 'AEAAAGTIRADFATSIDENACHGSDGADTAAAEIKFFFSDLDLCPRTR' A
#
# COMPACT_ATOMS: atom_id res chain seq x y z
N ALA A 1 3.90 -19.96 -4.54
CA ALA A 1 3.56 -19.02 -3.45
C ALA A 1 4.85 -18.69 -2.72
N GLU A 2 5.37 -17.48 -2.90
CA GLU A 2 6.67 -17.03 -2.36
C GLU A 2 6.50 -16.18 -1.09
N ALA A 3 5.30 -15.67 -0.84
CA ALA A 3 4.98 -14.88 0.34
C ALA A 3 4.92 -15.75 1.60
N ALA A 4 5.53 -15.28 2.69
CA ALA A 4 5.48 -15.98 3.97
C ALA A 4 4.05 -16.04 4.53
N ALA A 5 3.72 -17.13 5.23
CA ALA A 5 2.41 -17.32 5.85
C ALA A 5 2.06 -16.17 6.83
N GLY A 6 0.79 -15.75 6.84
CA GLY A 6 0.32 -14.64 7.68
C GLY A 6 0.58 -13.24 7.09
N THR A 7 1.17 -13.15 5.89
CA THR A 7 1.23 -11.89 5.14
C THR A 7 -0.05 -11.69 4.33
N ILE A 8 -0.44 -10.44 4.05
CA ILE A 8 -1.65 -10.12 3.28
C ILE A 8 -1.68 -10.88 1.94
N ARG A 9 -0.56 -10.95 1.23
CA ARG A 9 -0.49 -11.67 -0.05
C ARG A 9 -0.63 -13.18 0.09
N ALA A 10 -0.05 -13.77 1.13
CA ALA A 10 -0.21 -15.21 1.37
C ALA A 10 -1.65 -15.57 1.74
N ASP A 11 -2.32 -14.70 2.49
CA ASP A 11 -3.64 -14.97 3.04
C ASP A 11 -4.79 -14.58 2.09
N PHE A 12 -4.57 -13.62 1.17
CA PHE A 12 -5.65 -13.02 0.38
C PHE A 12 -5.41 -12.92 -1.14
N ALA A 13 -4.20 -13.17 -1.67
CA ALA A 13 -3.98 -13.11 -3.13
C ALA A 13 -4.61 -14.32 -3.85
N THR A 14 -5.23 -14.08 -5.01
CA THR A 14 -5.75 -15.14 -5.89
C THR A 14 -4.75 -15.50 -6.99
N SER A 15 -3.91 -14.54 -7.41
CA SER A 15 -2.86 -14.72 -8.40
C SER A 15 -1.75 -13.67 -8.23
N ILE A 16 -0.74 -13.68 -9.11
CA ILE A 16 0.30 -12.65 -9.13
C ILE A 16 -0.28 -11.29 -9.56
N ASP A 17 -1.17 -11.31 -10.56
CA ASP A 17 -1.82 -10.10 -11.09
C ASP A 17 -2.88 -9.56 -10.11
N GLU A 18 -3.59 -10.47 -9.42
CA GLU A 18 -4.61 -10.16 -8.41
C GLU A 18 -4.07 -10.43 -6.99
N ASN A 19 -3.07 -9.66 -6.57
CA ASN A 19 -2.32 -9.91 -5.34
C ASN A 19 -2.81 -9.16 -4.08
N ALA A 20 -4.11 -8.81 -4.05
CA ALA A 20 -4.86 -8.20 -2.95
C ALA A 20 -4.49 -6.76 -2.56
N CYS A 21 -3.21 -6.35 -2.55
CA CYS A 21 -2.82 -4.99 -2.15
C CYS A 21 -1.58 -4.45 -2.88
N HIS A 22 -1.60 -3.13 -3.09
CA HIS A 22 -0.45 -2.33 -3.48
C HIS A 22 0.23 -1.72 -2.24
N GLY A 23 1.53 -1.43 -2.36
CA GLY A 23 2.28 -0.64 -1.39
C GLY A 23 3.45 0.02 -2.10
N SER A 24 3.70 1.29 -1.78
CA SER A 24 4.83 2.03 -2.35
C SER A 24 6.16 1.34 -2.02
N ASP A 25 7.05 1.28 -3.01
CA ASP A 25 8.31 0.53 -2.93
C ASP A 25 9.48 1.32 -2.32
N GLY A 26 9.31 2.62 -2.07
CA GLY A 26 10.29 3.49 -1.44
C GLY A 26 9.71 4.82 -0.94
N ALA A 27 10.53 5.62 -0.25
CA ALA A 27 10.09 6.89 0.31
C ALA A 27 9.74 7.93 -0.78
N ASP A 28 10.53 7.98 -1.85
CA ASP A 28 10.31 8.91 -2.96
C ASP A 28 9.05 8.56 -3.74
N THR A 29 8.80 7.27 -4.02
CA THR A 29 7.59 6.79 -4.69
C THR A 29 6.37 6.91 -3.79
N ALA A 30 6.49 6.66 -2.48
CA ALA A 30 5.42 6.93 -1.53
C ALA A 30 4.98 8.40 -1.54
N ALA A 31 5.93 9.34 -1.54
CA ALA A 31 5.61 10.77 -1.61
C ALA A 31 4.91 11.14 -2.91
N ALA A 32 5.31 10.55 -4.04
CA ALA A 32 4.67 10.77 -5.34
C ALA A 32 3.26 10.16 -5.41
N GLU A 33 3.09 8.91 -4.98
CA GLU A 33 1.82 8.19 -4.99
C GLU A 33 0.79 8.81 -4.05
N ILE A 34 1.20 9.22 -2.84
CA ILE A 34 0.31 9.93 -1.90
C ILE A 34 -0.22 11.21 -2.56
N LYS A 35 0.67 12.02 -3.16
CA LYS A 35 0.29 13.28 -3.82
C LYS A 35 -0.55 13.08 -5.08
N PHE A 36 -0.46 11.92 -5.73
CA PHE A 36 -1.28 11.61 -6.89
C PHE A 36 -2.76 11.46 -6.50
N PHE A 37 -3.05 10.87 -5.34
CA PHE A 37 -4.42 10.62 -4.89
C PHE A 37 -4.97 11.66 -3.90
N PHE A 38 -4.10 12.27 -3.09
CA PHE A 38 -4.47 13.15 -2.00
C PHE A 38 -3.70 14.46 -2.07
N SER A 39 -4.38 15.58 -1.82
CA SER A 39 -3.70 16.84 -1.53
C SER A 39 -3.20 16.86 -0.09
N ASP A 40 -2.29 17.78 0.23
CA ASP A 40 -1.78 17.94 1.60
C ASP A 40 -2.89 18.30 2.61
N LEU A 41 -4.03 18.84 2.14
CA LEU A 41 -5.19 19.18 2.98
C LEU A 41 -6.12 17.99 3.25
N ASP A 42 -6.05 16.93 2.44
CA ASP A 42 -6.84 15.71 2.65
C ASP A 42 -6.23 14.82 3.75
N LEU A 43 -4.95 15.04 4.07
CA LEU A 43 -4.27 14.33 5.14
C LEU A 43 -4.65 14.93 6.49
N CYS A 44 -5.17 14.09 7.39
CA CYS A 44 -5.63 14.50 8.72
C CYS A 44 -4.69 13.96 9.82
N PRO A 45 -3.71 14.75 10.30
CA PRO A 45 -2.91 14.38 11.46
C PRO A 45 -3.81 14.12 12.68
N ARG A 46 -3.49 13.08 13.44
CA ARG A 46 -4.23 12.78 14.67
C ARG A 46 -3.94 13.83 15.74
N THR A 47 -4.99 14.34 16.37
CA THR A 47 -4.92 15.36 17.43
C THR A 47 -5.29 14.83 18.81
N ARG A 48 -5.69 13.55 18.89
CA ARG A 48 -6.02 12.77 20.08
C ARG A 48 -6.11 11.28 19.71
#